data_AF-A0A177B1Y6-F1
#
_entry.id   AF-A0A177B1Y6-F1
#
_cell.length_a   1.000
_cell.length_b   1.000
_cell.length_c   1.000
_cell.angle_alpha   90.00
_cell.angle_beta   90.00
_cell.angle_gamma   90.00
#
_symmetry.space_group_name_H-M   'P 1'
#
loop_
_entity.id
_entity.type
_entity.pdbx_description
1 polymer ?
#
loop_
_entity_poly.entity_id
_entity_poly.type
_entity_poly.pdbx_seq_one_letter_code
_entity_poly.pdbx_strand_id
1 'polypeptide(L)'
;MHKNCGNPPKIVNGYISNNFSTYYASIIHYRCYQNSSFSSSENISSKSICLSNGKWSQNLKICYLNCYIKKYPNTYLNFNPIENFLKHLQYYKINCMAGYQLIGQNNIVCKDGLLSKNFTCVPKTCKKNPPTVKNGIVRFYSRQHNTKGKYECLNGYQLIGQKYTTCFDGRWIYKFNECILTNIS
;
A
#
# COMPACT_ATOMS: atom_id res chain seq x y z
N MET A 1 -40.98 37.32 19.25
CA MET A 1 -41.04 35.84 19.24
C MET A 1 -39.64 35.29 19.00
N HIS A 2 -39.10 34.51 19.93
CA HIS A 2 -37.81 33.85 19.74
C HIS A 2 -37.95 32.74 18.70
N LYS A 3 -37.36 32.92 17.52
CA LYS A 3 -37.37 31.87 16.49
C LYS A 3 -36.38 30.78 16.89
N ASN A 4 -36.90 29.58 17.07
CA ASN A 4 -36.16 28.40 17.51
C ASN A 4 -36.03 27.44 16.32
N CYS A 5 -34.82 26.96 16.06
CA CYS A 5 -34.53 26.02 14.96
C CYS A 5 -34.75 24.54 15.33
N GLY A 6 -35.15 24.25 16.57
CA GLY A 6 -35.31 22.91 17.09
C GLY A 6 -33.99 22.16 17.21
N ASN A 7 -34.08 20.83 17.26
CA ASN A 7 -32.92 19.96 17.38
C ASN A 7 -31.97 20.14 16.18
N PRO A 8 -30.66 20.33 16.42
CA PRO A 8 -29.69 20.38 15.34
C PRO A 8 -29.65 19.12 14.48
N PRO A 9 -29.24 19.24 13.20
CA PRO A 9 -28.96 18.09 12.36
C PRO A 9 -27.85 17.23 12.97
N LYS A 10 -28.01 15.90 12.86
CA LYS A 10 -26.95 14.95 13.19
C LYS A 10 -26.03 14.77 11.99
N ILE A 11 -24.73 14.62 12.23
CA ILE A 11 -23.76 14.23 11.19
C ILE A 11 -23.27 12.81 11.46
N VAL A 12 -22.96 12.08 10.40
CA VAL A 12 -22.38 10.74 10.49
C VAL A 12 -20.96 10.84 11.06
N ASN A 13 -20.59 9.92 11.96
CA ASN A 13 -19.29 9.84 12.62
C ASN A 13 -18.82 11.15 13.30
N GLY A 14 -19.75 11.97 13.79
CA GLY A 14 -19.41 13.20 14.48
C GLY A 14 -20.43 13.62 15.53
N TYR A 15 -20.06 14.65 16.28
CA TYR A 15 -20.82 15.17 17.42
C TYR A 15 -20.72 16.69 17.49
N ILE A 16 -21.65 17.30 18.23
CA ILE A 16 -21.61 18.74 18.50
C ILE A 16 -20.65 18.97 19.66
N SER A 17 -19.66 19.84 19.44
CA SER A 17 -18.50 19.99 20.32
C SER A 17 -18.64 21.05 21.40
N ASN A 18 -19.65 21.90 21.30
CA ASN A 18 -19.90 23.02 22.20
C ASN A 18 -21.30 22.95 22.80
N ASN A 19 -21.50 23.55 23.97
CA ASN A 19 -22.85 23.89 24.44
C ASN A 19 -23.46 24.92 23.47
N PHE A 20 -24.75 24.78 23.18
CA PHE A 20 -25.41 25.60 22.18
C PHE A 20 -26.82 26.00 22.58
N SER A 21 -27.27 27.11 22.00
CA SER A 21 -28.68 27.50 21.95
C SER A 21 -29.29 27.10 20.60
N THR A 22 -30.60 26.94 20.58
CA THR A 22 -31.38 26.66 19.37
C THR A 22 -32.08 27.91 18.82
N TYR A 23 -31.82 29.09 19.38
CA TYR A 23 -32.41 30.35 18.94
C TYR A 23 -31.68 30.97 17.75
N TYR A 24 -32.38 31.84 17.04
CA TYR A 24 -31.88 32.62 15.90
C TYR A 24 -30.45 33.15 16.11
N ALA A 25 -29.63 33.04 15.05
CA ALA A 25 -28.22 33.41 14.99
C ALA A 25 -27.26 32.56 15.85
N SER A 26 -27.74 31.55 16.57
CA SER A 26 -26.87 30.60 17.27
C SER A 26 -26.01 29.79 16.30
N ILE A 27 -24.76 29.53 16.69
CA ILE A 27 -23.78 28.78 15.92
C ILE A 27 -23.38 27.52 16.68
N ILE A 28 -23.42 26.38 16.00
CA ILE A 28 -22.96 25.09 16.53
C ILE A 28 -21.78 24.58 15.74
N HIS A 29 -20.82 23.96 16.43
CA HIS A 29 -19.60 23.43 15.85
C HIS A 29 -19.58 21.91 15.96
N TYR A 30 -19.40 21.26 14.83
CA TYR A 30 -19.27 19.82 14.77
C TYR A 30 -17.80 19.38 14.80
N ARG A 31 -17.55 18.25 15.44
CA ARG A 31 -16.27 17.53 15.44
C ARG A 31 -16.48 16.08 15.06
N CYS A 32 -15.47 15.49 14.44
CA CYS A 32 -15.46 14.07 14.10
C CYS A 32 -15.04 13.23 15.32
N TYR A 33 -15.51 11.99 15.38
CA TYR A 33 -15.03 11.02 16.37
C TYR A 33 -13.58 10.60 16.07
N GLN A 34 -12.89 10.01 17.05
CA GLN A 34 -11.44 9.75 17.05
C GLN A 34 -10.92 8.99 15.81
N ASN A 35 -11.71 8.10 15.20
CA ASN A 35 -11.32 7.31 14.02
C ASN A 35 -11.84 7.90 12.69
N SER A 36 -12.27 9.16 12.69
CA SER A 36 -12.86 9.82 11.53
C SER A 36 -12.36 11.25 11.39
N SER A 37 -12.43 11.79 10.18
CA SER A 37 -12.03 13.16 9.88
C SER A 37 -12.93 13.75 8.81
N PHE A 38 -13.03 15.08 8.77
CA PHE A 38 -13.51 15.75 7.57
C PHE A 38 -12.61 15.40 6.38
N SER A 39 -13.16 15.45 5.17
CA SER A 39 -12.40 15.17 3.95
C SER A 39 -11.13 16.00 3.91
N SER A 40 -10.03 15.41 3.45
CA SER A 40 -8.74 16.12 3.33
C SER A 40 -8.80 17.32 2.38
N SER A 41 -9.76 17.31 1.45
CA SER A 41 -10.01 18.41 0.51
C SER A 41 -10.84 19.55 1.08
N GLU A 42 -11.35 19.45 2.31
CA GLU A 42 -12.26 20.43 2.91
C GLU A 42 -11.62 21.17 4.09
N ASN A 43 -12.07 22.41 4.36
CA ASN A 43 -11.69 23.11 5.59
C ASN A 43 -12.08 22.26 6.83
N ILE A 44 -11.22 22.17 7.84
CA ILE A 44 -11.30 21.21 8.98
C ILE A 44 -12.44 21.51 9.97
N SER A 45 -13.39 22.37 9.61
CA SER A 45 -14.52 22.76 10.46
C SER A 45 -15.84 22.65 9.74
N SER A 46 -16.83 22.09 10.44
CA SER A 46 -18.23 22.05 10.04
C SER A 46 -19.05 22.79 11.09
N LYS A 47 -19.94 23.69 10.66
CA LYS A 47 -20.78 24.49 11.54
C LYS A 47 -22.18 24.63 10.97
N SER A 48 -23.17 24.78 11.84
CA SER A 48 -24.52 25.18 11.44
C SER A 48 -24.95 26.45 12.14
N ILE A 49 -25.75 27.26 11.47
CA ILE A 49 -26.30 28.52 11.98
C ILE A 49 -27.83 28.41 12.00
N CYS A 50 -28.45 28.83 13.09
CA CYS A 50 -29.91 28.92 13.17
C CYS A 50 -30.40 30.17 12.41
N LEU A 51 -31.09 29.95 11.29
CA LEU A 51 -31.50 31.00 10.35
C LEU A 51 -32.83 31.65 10.77
N SER A 52 -33.13 32.81 10.18
CA SER A 52 -34.35 33.59 10.46
C SER A 52 -35.65 32.89 10.05
N ASN A 53 -35.57 31.82 9.28
CA ASN A 53 -36.70 30.97 8.89
C ASN A 53 -36.96 29.83 9.90
N GLY A 54 -36.24 29.77 11.02
CA GLY A 54 -36.39 28.71 12.02
C GLY A 54 -35.81 27.37 11.57
N LYS A 55 -34.84 27.37 10.64
CA LYS A 55 -34.13 26.16 10.21
C LYS A 55 -32.62 26.31 10.38
N TRP A 56 -31.95 25.21 10.65
CA TRP A 56 -30.49 25.11 10.63
C TRP A 56 -29.97 25.18 9.18
N SER A 57 -28.82 25.85 8.97
CA SER A 57 -28.15 25.88 7.67
C SER A 57 -27.72 24.48 7.20
N GLN A 58 -27.82 24.19 5.90
CA GLN A 58 -27.74 22.82 5.35
C GLN A 58 -26.35 22.39 4.84
N ASN A 59 -25.36 23.29 4.80
CA ASN A 59 -24.02 23.00 4.25
C ASN A 59 -23.10 22.34 5.29
N LEU A 60 -23.50 21.16 5.76
CA LEU A 60 -22.72 20.37 6.72
C LEU A 60 -21.73 19.46 6.00
N LYS A 61 -20.51 19.43 6.52
CA LYS A 61 -19.49 18.47 6.09
C LYS A 61 -19.66 17.14 6.78
N ILE A 62 -19.25 16.08 6.10
CA ILE A 62 -19.36 14.70 6.55
C ILE A 62 -18.02 14.26 7.18
N CYS A 63 -18.10 13.54 8.29
CA CYS A 63 -16.93 12.85 8.86
C CYS A 63 -16.82 11.47 8.24
N TYR A 64 -15.72 11.25 7.52
CA TYR A 64 -15.38 9.97 6.91
C TYR A 64 -14.45 9.18 7.83
N LEU A 65 -14.58 7.87 7.83
CA LEU A 65 -13.67 6.99 8.56
C LEU A 65 -12.25 7.10 7.98
N ASN A 66 -11.29 7.19 8.90
CA ASN A 66 -9.86 7.16 8.56
C ASN A 66 -9.45 5.74 8.17
N CYS A 67 -8.47 5.62 7.28
CA CYS A 67 -7.91 4.32 6.89
C CYS A 67 -6.53 4.13 7.51
N TYR A 68 -6.32 3.04 8.24
CA TYR A 68 -4.99 2.71 8.76
C TYR A 68 -4.07 2.19 7.66
N ILE A 69 -2.85 2.69 7.61
CA ILE A 69 -1.84 2.31 6.62
C ILE A 69 -1.51 0.83 6.80
N LYS A 70 -1.63 0.06 5.71
CA LYS A 70 -1.34 -1.38 5.71
C LYS A 70 -0.02 -1.67 5.02
N LYS A 71 0.72 -2.64 5.57
CA LYS A 71 1.88 -3.25 4.91
C LYS A 71 1.39 -4.39 4.01
N TYR A 72 1.92 -4.46 2.79
CA TYR A 72 1.60 -5.50 1.83
C TYR A 72 2.83 -6.39 1.56
N PRO A 73 2.65 -7.66 1.19
CA PRO A 73 3.78 -8.55 0.90
C PRO A 73 4.67 -8.03 -0.23
N ASN A 74 5.99 -8.20 -0.10
CA ASN A 74 6.99 -7.81 -1.09
C ASN A 74 6.95 -6.32 -1.45
N THR A 75 6.52 -5.48 -0.51
CA THR A 75 6.40 -4.03 -0.71
C THR A 75 7.15 -3.22 0.33
N TYR A 76 7.45 -1.97 -0.02
CA TYR A 76 7.99 -0.98 0.91
C TYR A 76 7.42 0.40 0.61
N LEU A 77 7.55 1.29 1.59
CA LEU A 77 7.13 2.69 1.52
C LEU A 77 8.38 3.58 1.45
N ASN A 78 8.38 4.60 0.59
CA ASN A 78 9.49 5.54 0.45
C ASN A 78 9.41 6.71 1.44
N PHE A 79 8.55 6.61 2.45
CA PHE A 79 8.32 7.65 3.42
C PHE A 79 8.03 7.02 4.78
N ASN A 80 8.38 7.75 5.83
CA ASN A 80 7.95 7.44 7.18
C ASN A 80 6.67 8.24 7.44
N PRO A 81 5.50 7.59 7.52
CA PRO A 81 4.27 8.30 7.85
C PRO A 81 4.39 8.98 9.22
N ILE A 82 4.03 10.27 9.29
CA ILE A 82 3.91 11.00 10.56
C ILE A 82 2.77 10.38 11.40
N GLU A 83 1.65 10.08 10.74
CA GLU A 83 0.48 9.41 11.32
C GLU A 83 0.31 8.04 10.66
N ASN A 84 -0.11 7.03 11.43
CA ASN A 84 -0.33 5.68 10.92
C ASN A 84 -1.66 5.51 10.15
N PHE A 85 -2.35 6.60 9.82
CA PHE A 85 -3.63 6.61 9.12
C PHE A 85 -3.69 7.68 8.03
N LEU A 86 -4.71 7.53 7.18
CA LEU A 86 -5.05 8.46 6.11
C LEU A 86 -6.46 8.99 6.35
N LYS A 87 -6.65 10.28 6.11
CA LYS A 87 -7.97 10.89 5.99
C LYS A 87 -8.59 10.51 4.65
N HIS A 88 -9.89 10.69 4.52
CA HIS A 88 -10.59 10.41 3.26
C HIS A 88 -9.96 11.17 2.08
N LEU A 89 -9.81 10.44 0.96
CA LEU A 89 -9.17 10.83 -0.29
C LEU A 89 -7.66 11.06 -0.22
N GLN A 90 -7.04 10.99 0.96
CA GLN A 90 -5.58 10.87 1.03
C GLN A 90 -5.13 9.52 0.51
N TYR A 91 -3.89 9.48 0.04
CA TYR A 91 -3.29 8.30 -0.54
C TYR A 91 -1.82 8.18 -0.18
N TYR A 92 -1.31 6.96 -0.32
CA TYR A 92 0.12 6.71 -0.29
C TYR A 92 0.55 5.87 -1.48
N LYS A 93 1.84 5.94 -1.79
CA LYS A 93 2.45 5.15 -2.85
C LYS A 93 3.12 3.91 -2.28
N ILE A 94 2.88 2.78 -2.93
CA ILE A 94 3.55 1.52 -2.65
C ILE A 94 4.62 1.25 -3.71
N ASN A 95 5.74 0.67 -3.27
CA ASN A 95 6.79 0.20 -4.17
C ASN A 95 7.04 -1.29 -3.95
N CYS A 96 7.41 -2.01 -5.01
CA CYS A 96 7.77 -3.42 -4.90
C CYS A 96 9.25 -3.56 -4.54
N MET A 97 9.56 -4.45 -3.61
CA MET A 97 10.94 -4.78 -3.23
C MET A 97 11.77 -5.21 -4.46
N ALA A 98 13.09 -5.12 -4.35
CA ALA A 98 14.00 -5.60 -5.39
C ALA A 98 13.67 -7.06 -5.77
N GLY A 99 13.70 -7.37 -7.06
CA GLY A 99 13.26 -8.67 -7.56
C GLY A 99 11.77 -8.82 -7.84
N TYR A 100 10.94 -7.85 -7.46
CA TYR A 100 9.50 -7.84 -7.72
C TYR A 100 9.12 -6.69 -8.66
N GLN A 101 8.04 -6.88 -9.42
CA GLN A 101 7.47 -5.87 -10.29
C GLN A 101 6.02 -5.58 -9.91
N LEU A 102 5.62 -4.32 -10.05
CA LEU A 102 4.27 -3.87 -9.76
C LEU A 102 3.35 -4.18 -10.94
N ILE A 103 2.23 -4.83 -10.64
CA ILE A 103 1.09 -4.98 -11.54
C ILE A 103 -0.06 -4.17 -10.94
N GLY A 104 -0.63 -3.25 -11.71
CA GLY A 104 -1.73 -2.36 -11.27
C GLY A 104 -1.27 -0.97 -10.83
N GLN A 105 -2.05 -0.33 -9.94
CA GLN A 105 -1.84 1.06 -9.51
C GLN A 105 -0.98 1.15 -8.24
N ASN A 106 0.06 1.97 -8.24
CA ASN A 106 0.89 2.17 -7.04
C ASN A 106 0.25 3.07 -5.97
N ASN A 107 -0.85 3.75 -6.27
CA ASN A 107 -1.54 4.65 -5.35
C ASN A 107 -2.64 3.92 -4.58
N ILE A 108 -2.57 3.96 -3.25
CA ILE A 108 -3.56 3.38 -2.35
C ILE A 108 -4.32 4.54 -1.69
N VAL A 109 -5.59 4.71 -2.07
CA VAL A 109 -6.46 5.81 -1.64
C VAL A 109 -7.37 5.36 -0.51
N CYS A 110 -7.57 6.21 0.50
CA CYS A 110 -8.56 5.99 1.55
C CYS A 110 -9.96 6.44 1.11
N LYS A 111 -10.90 5.50 1.06
CA LYS A 111 -12.32 5.72 0.77
C LYS A 111 -13.14 5.28 1.97
N ASP A 112 -13.48 6.23 2.84
CA ASP A 112 -14.33 6.03 4.02
C ASP A 112 -14.02 4.74 4.80
N GLY A 113 -12.82 4.68 5.39
CA GLY A 113 -12.35 3.51 6.14
C GLY A 113 -11.79 2.36 5.30
N LEU A 114 -11.93 2.40 3.97
CA LEU A 114 -11.44 1.34 3.07
C LEU A 114 -10.29 1.82 2.18
N LEU A 115 -9.18 1.09 2.18
CA LEU A 115 -8.06 1.32 1.27
C LEU A 115 -8.33 0.71 -0.11
N SER A 116 -8.13 1.48 -1.18
CA SER A 116 -8.22 0.96 -2.55
C SER A 116 -7.04 0.03 -2.84
N LYS A 117 -7.29 -1.27 -3.01
CA LYS A 117 -6.25 -2.28 -3.27
C LYS A 117 -6.34 -2.78 -4.71
N ASN A 118 -5.65 -2.09 -5.62
CA ASN A 118 -5.63 -2.42 -7.05
C ASN A 118 -4.21 -2.69 -7.55
N PHE A 119 -3.42 -3.45 -6.78
CA PHE A 119 -2.06 -3.81 -7.18
C PHE A 119 -1.59 -5.15 -6.61
N THR A 120 -0.52 -5.69 -7.20
CA THR A 120 0.23 -6.83 -6.68
C THR A 120 1.70 -6.69 -7.06
N CYS A 121 2.60 -7.06 -6.15
CA CYS A 121 4.02 -7.19 -6.44
C CYS A 121 4.34 -8.64 -6.76
N VAL A 122 4.60 -8.94 -8.04
CA VAL A 122 4.88 -10.30 -8.51
C VAL A 122 6.39 -10.50 -8.74
N PRO A 123 6.93 -11.71 -8.50
CA PRO A 123 8.33 -12.01 -8.79
C PRO A 123 8.69 -11.67 -10.24
N LYS A 124 9.76 -10.90 -10.46
CA LYS A 124 10.31 -10.72 -11.81
C LYS A 124 10.82 -12.06 -12.32
N THR A 125 10.65 -12.28 -13.62
CA THR A 125 11.13 -13.50 -14.27
C THR A 125 12.44 -13.23 -15.01
N CYS A 126 13.41 -14.11 -14.83
CA CYS A 126 14.65 -14.10 -15.60
C CYS A 126 14.36 -14.31 -17.09
N LYS A 127 14.81 -13.36 -17.91
CA LYS A 127 14.49 -13.35 -19.35
C LYS A 127 15.04 -14.57 -20.08
N LYS A 128 16.22 -15.05 -19.66
CA LYS A 128 16.92 -16.21 -20.24
C LYS A 128 16.96 -17.37 -19.23
N ASN A 129 17.22 -18.57 -19.74
CA ASN A 129 17.58 -19.72 -18.91
C ASN A 129 18.92 -19.45 -18.20
N PRO A 130 19.21 -20.17 -17.10
CA PRO A 130 20.52 -20.07 -16.47
C PRO A 130 21.64 -20.37 -17.48
N PRO A 131 22.84 -19.79 -17.31
CA PRO A 131 23.98 -20.10 -18.16
C PRO A 131 24.27 -21.60 -18.16
N THR A 132 24.68 -22.12 -19.30
CA THR A 132 25.12 -23.51 -19.44
C THR A 132 26.59 -23.65 -19.09
N VAL A 133 27.00 -24.81 -18.60
CA VAL A 133 28.40 -25.16 -18.32
C VAL A 133 28.81 -26.31 -19.26
N LYS A 134 29.96 -26.20 -19.94
CA LYS A 134 30.47 -27.28 -20.79
C LYS A 134 30.71 -28.52 -19.95
N ASN A 135 30.42 -29.71 -20.48
CA ASN A 135 30.52 -30.99 -19.76
C ASN A 135 29.65 -31.05 -18.48
N GLY A 136 28.58 -30.26 -18.43
CA GLY A 136 27.63 -30.25 -17.33
C GLY A 136 26.25 -29.79 -17.78
N ILE A 137 25.31 -29.86 -16.85
CA ILE A 137 23.93 -29.40 -17.02
C ILE A 137 23.56 -28.48 -15.87
N VAL A 138 22.52 -27.67 -16.09
CA VAL A 138 21.89 -26.87 -15.03
C VAL A 138 20.43 -27.30 -14.87
N ARG A 139 20.07 -27.75 -13.68
CA ARG A 139 18.70 -28.13 -13.33
C ARG A 139 18.00 -26.99 -12.61
N PHE A 140 16.86 -26.55 -13.13
CA PHE A 140 16.04 -25.48 -12.54
C PHE A 140 14.56 -25.76 -12.81
N TYR A 141 13.67 -25.32 -11.92
CA TYR A 141 12.22 -25.59 -11.99
C TYR A 141 11.41 -24.38 -12.46
N SER A 142 11.97 -23.17 -12.38
CA SER A 142 11.31 -21.95 -12.83
C SER A 142 12.36 -20.87 -13.15
N ARG A 143 11.90 -19.73 -13.67
CA ARG A 143 12.72 -18.53 -13.87
C ARG A 143 12.29 -17.36 -12.98
N GLN A 144 11.44 -17.59 -12.00
CA GLN A 144 10.99 -16.53 -11.09
C GLN A 144 12.11 -16.11 -10.15
N HIS A 145 12.07 -14.86 -9.70
CA HIS A 145 12.96 -14.33 -8.68
C HIS A 145 13.10 -15.29 -7.49
N ASN A 146 14.33 -15.42 -6.97
CA ASN A 146 14.77 -16.37 -5.94
C ASN A 146 14.76 -17.85 -6.33
N THR A 147 14.38 -18.21 -7.55
CA THR A 147 14.55 -19.59 -8.02
C THR A 147 16.04 -19.93 -8.17
N LYS A 148 16.43 -21.12 -7.71
CA LYS A 148 17.79 -21.64 -7.85
C LYS A 148 17.89 -22.64 -8.99
N GLY A 149 18.98 -22.53 -9.76
CA GLY A 149 19.47 -23.55 -10.67
C GLY A 149 20.68 -24.26 -10.05
N LYS A 150 20.75 -25.59 -10.16
CA LYS A 150 21.85 -26.42 -9.65
C LYS A 150 22.69 -26.93 -10.82
N TYR A 151 23.99 -26.73 -10.76
CA TYR A 151 24.93 -27.28 -11.72
C TYR A 151 25.32 -28.71 -11.34
N GLU A 152 25.34 -29.58 -12.33
CA GLU A 152 25.74 -30.99 -12.22
C GLU A 152 26.65 -31.31 -13.39
N CYS A 153 27.87 -31.77 -13.11
CA CYS A 153 28.80 -32.20 -14.15
C CYS A 153 28.44 -33.60 -14.65
N LEU A 154 28.78 -33.87 -15.91
CA LEU A 154 28.66 -35.20 -16.49
C LEU A 154 29.66 -36.17 -15.82
N ASN A 155 29.43 -37.47 -15.97
CA ASN A 155 30.32 -38.49 -15.42
C ASN A 155 31.76 -38.30 -15.93
N GLY A 156 32.74 -38.46 -15.04
CA GLY A 156 34.15 -38.19 -15.33
C GLY A 156 34.54 -36.71 -15.25
N TYR A 157 33.63 -35.83 -14.81
CA TYR A 157 33.92 -34.40 -14.60
C TYR A 157 33.56 -33.94 -13.18
N GLN A 158 34.33 -32.99 -12.66
CA GLN A 158 34.11 -32.36 -11.37
C GLN A 158 33.87 -30.85 -11.53
N LEU A 159 32.91 -30.34 -10.77
CA LEU A 159 32.57 -28.91 -10.79
C LEU A 159 33.61 -28.10 -10.02
N ILE A 160 34.20 -27.12 -10.69
CA ILE A 160 34.92 -26.02 -10.07
C ILE A 160 34.02 -24.78 -10.11
N GLY A 161 33.83 -24.15 -8.96
CA GLY A 161 33.02 -22.93 -8.83
C GLY A 161 31.76 -23.09 -7.98
N GLN A 162 30.75 -22.29 -8.27
CA GLN A 162 29.49 -22.26 -7.51
C GLN A 162 28.52 -23.36 -7.96
N LYS A 163 28.12 -24.23 -7.03
CA LYS A 163 27.12 -25.27 -7.28
C LYS A 163 25.74 -24.76 -7.69
N TYR A 164 25.40 -23.52 -7.31
CA TYR A 164 24.08 -22.94 -7.54
C TYR A 164 24.18 -21.57 -8.21
N THR A 165 23.19 -21.27 -9.05
CA THR A 165 22.88 -19.93 -9.56
C THR A 165 21.48 -19.54 -9.12
N THR A 166 21.22 -18.25 -8.92
CA THR A 166 19.92 -17.76 -8.45
C THR A 166 19.38 -16.71 -9.41
N CYS A 167 18.10 -16.81 -9.79
CA CYS A 167 17.44 -15.74 -10.51
C CYS A 167 17.18 -14.56 -9.57
N PHE A 168 17.88 -13.46 -9.78
CA PHE A 168 17.73 -12.24 -8.99
C PHE A 168 17.40 -11.07 -9.90
N ASP A 169 16.31 -10.36 -9.61
CA ASP A 169 15.89 -9.17 -10.37
C ASP A 169 15.87 -9.34 -11.90
N GLY A 170 15.40 -10.50 -12.36
CA GLY A 170 15.28 -10.81 -13.79
C GLY A 170 16.60 -11.22 -14.48
N ARG A 171 17.67 -11.46 -13.71
CA ARG A 171 18.95 -12.01 -14.21
C ARG A 171 19.45 -13.14 -13.34
N TRP A 172 20.06 -14.15 -13.94
CA TRP A 172 20.73 -15.20 -13.18
C TRP A 172 22.04 -14.64 -12.63
N ILE A 173 22.21 -14.69 -11.30
CA ILE A 173 23.48 -14.41 -10.64
C ILE A 173 24.28 -15.70 -10.63
N TYR A 174 25.43 -15.68 -11.29
CA TYR A 174 26.38 -16.78 -11.33
C TYR A 174 27.80 -16.21 -11.26
N LYS A 175 28.71 -16.98 -10.66
CA LYS A 175 30.15 -16.78 -10.80
C LYS A 175 30.72 -17.92 -11.66
N PHE A 176 32.01 -17.82 -11.96
CA PHE A 176 32.74 -18.78 -12.79
C PHE A 176 32.48 -20.23 -12.36
N ASN A 177 32.02 -21.04 -13.31
CA ASN A 177 31.68 -22.45 -13.13
C ASN A 177 32.19 -23.25 -14.32
N GLU A 178 32.99 -24.28 -14.05
CA GLU A 178 33.52 -25.19 -15.06
C GLU A 178 33.46 -26.64 -14.59
N CYS A 179 33.17 -27.55 -15.50
CA CYS A 179 33.29 -28.98 -15.27
C CYS A 179 34.58 -29.49 -15.92
N ILE A 180 35.57 -29.83 -15.11
CA ILE A 180 36.88 -30.31 -15.57
C ILE A 180 36.97 -31.83 -15.40
N LEU A 181 37.73 -32.51 -16.28
CA LEU A 181 37.92 -33.96 -16.18
C LEU A 181 38.48 -34.33 -14.81
N THR A 182 37.93 -35.36 -14.20
CA THR A 182 38.53 -35.99 -13.03
C THR A 182 39.76 -36.75 -13.50
N ASN A 183 40.96 -36.28 -13.16
CA ASN A 183 42.18 -37.06 -13.33
C ASN A 183 42.06 -38.29 -12.42
N ILE A 184 41.68 -39.42 -13.00
CA ILE A 184 41.80 -40.73 -12.34
C ILE A 184 43.27 -41.10 -12.49
N SER A 185 44.04 -40.97 -11.42
CA SER A 185 45.35 -41.59 -11.25
C SER A 185 45.20 -43.09 -11.08
#